data_AF-A0AAW9HB62-F1
#
_entry.id   AF-A0AAW9HB62-F1
#
_cell.length_a   1.000
_cell.length_b   1.000
_cell.length_c   1.000
_cell.angle_alpha   90.00
_cell.angle_beta   90.00
_cell.angle_gamma   90.00
#
_symmetry.space_group_name_H-M   'P 1'
#
loop_
_entity.id
_entity.type
_entity.pdbx_description
1 polymer ?
#
loop_
_entity_poly.entity_id
_entity_poly.type
_entity_poly.pdbx_seq_one_letter_code
_entity_poly.pdbx_strand_id
1 'polypeptide(L)' 'MGNNIYPGKKTAYCYTCKKPLHYLGIAAHRALHHRDRGIDCTIRYTHGDVYTWKYSQLKNQKEKELS' A
#
# COMPACT_ATOMS: atom_id res chain seq x y z
N MET A 1 -3.51 -24.63 7.93
CA MET A 1 -4.41 -23.97 6.97
C MET A 1 -4.31 -22.46 7.19
N GLY A 2 -4.03 -21.66 6.16
CA GLY A 2 -3.84 -20.21 6.31
C GLY A 2 -5.13 -19.53 6.76
N ASN A 3 -5.09 -18.89 7.93
CA ASN A 3 -6.24 -18.23 8.53
C ASN A 3 -6.75 -17.10 7.64
N ASN A 4 -7.99 -17.23 7.17
CA ASN A 4 -8.74 -16.15 6.54
C ASN A 4 -9.28 -15.22 7.65
N ILE A 5 -8.43 -14.32 8.16
CA ILE A 5 -8.67 -13.53 9.39
C ILE A 5 -9.73 -12.43 9.21
N TYR A 6 -10.23 -12.15 8.00
CA TYR A 6 -11.27 -11.13 7.81
C TYR A 6 -12.36 -11.58 6.83
N PRO A 7 -13.53 -12.05 7.31
CA PRO A 7 -14.75 -12.17 6.50
C PRO A 7 -15.37 -10.80 6.15
N GLY A 8 -14.68 -9.69 6.46
CA GLY A 8 -15.10 -8.34 6.17
C GLY A 8 -14.88 -7.98 4.70
N LYS A 9 -15.86 -7.28 4.11
CA LYS A 9 -15.83 -6.81 2.71
C LYS A 9 -14.45 -6.23 2.39
N LYS A 10 -13.84 -6.71 1.31
CA LYS A 10 -12.60 -6.10 0.80
C LYS A 10 -12.95 -4.73 0.25
N THR A 11 -12.75 -3.70 1.07
CA THR A 11 -13.17 -2.34 0.79
C THR A 11 -12.15 -1.54 -0.01
N ALA A 12 -10.98 -2.11 -0.29
CA ALA A 12 -9.96 -1.43 -1.08
C ALA A 12 -9.31 -2.35 -2.10
N TYR A 13 -8.69 -1.76 -3.11
CA TYR A 13 -7.97 -2.49 -4.15
C TYR A 13 -6.65 -1.78 -4.45
N CYS A 14 -5.54 -2.50 -4.31
CA CYS A 14 -4.23 -2.01 -4.72
C CYS A 14 -3.99 -2.37 -6.19
N TYR A 15 -3.79 -1.35 -7.03
CA TYR A 15 -3.48 -1.54 -8.46
C TYR A 15 -2.07 -2.05 -8.68
N THR A 16 -1.12 -1.64 -7.85
CA THR A 16 0.28 -2.09 -7.96
C THR A 16 0.40 -3.58 -7.68
N CYS A 17 -0.27 -4.08 -6.65
CA CYS A 17 -0.29 -5.50 -6.31
C CYS A 17 -1.41 -6.29 -6.98
N LYS A 18 -2.31 -5.61 -7.70
CA LYS A 18 -3.51 -6.16 -8.35
C LYS A 18 -4.37 -7.03 -7.43
N LYS A 19 -4.45 -6.66 -6.15
CA LYS A 19 -5.09 -7.47 -5.09
C LYS A 19 -6.10 -6.63 -4.29
N PRO A 20 -7.29 -7.20 -3.99
CA PRO A 20 -8.24 -6.57 -3.08
C PRO A 20 -7.74 -6.71 -1.63
N LEU A 21 -7.83 -5.61 -0.89
CA LEU A 21 -7.34 -5.44 0.47
C LEU A 21 -8.50 -5.08 1.40
N HIS A 22 -8.36 -5.51 2.66
CA HIS A 22 -9.24 -5.07 3.73
C HIS A 22 -8.77 -3.71 4.25
N TYR A 23 -9.68 -2.80 4.64
CA TYR A 23 -9.31 -1.46 5.12
C TYR A 23 -8.27 -1.47 6.24
N LEU A 24 -8.40 -2.42 7.19
CA LEU A 24 -7.44 -2.61 8.28
C LEU A 24 -6.05 -3.01 7.81
N GLY A 25 -5.96 -3.76 6.70
CA GLY A 25 -4.71 -4.27 6.15
C GLY A 25 -3.96 -3.26 5.25
N ILE A 26 -4.58 -2.15 4.88
CA ILE A 26 -3.98 -1.17 3.95
C ILE A 26 -2.71 -0.55 4.54
N ALA A 27 -2.74 -0.19 5.82
CA ALA A 27 -1.59 0.43 6.47
C ALA A 27 -0.36 -0.50 6.46
N ALA A 28 -0.55 -1.76 6.88
CA ALA A 28 0.50 -2.78 6.88
C ALA A 28 0.96 -3.11 5.45
N HIS A 29 0.02 -3.24 4.51
CA HIS A 29 0.31 -3.48 3.10
C HIS A 29 1.27 -2.44 2.52
N ARG A 30 0.96 -1.15 2.72
CA ARG A 30 1.82 -0.06 2.24
C ARG A 30 3.18 -0.06 2.93
N ALA A 31 3.21 -0.25 4.25
CA ALA A 31 4.46 -0.20 5.02
C ALA A 31 5.43 -1.33 4.62
N LEU A 32 4.93 -2.56 4.55
CA LEU A 32 5.78 -3.75 4.35
C LEU A 32 6.08 -4.04 2.88
N HIS A 33 5.10 -3.87 1.97
CA HIS A 33 5.31 -4.23 0.56
C HIS A 33 5.82 -3.07 -0.30
N HIS A 34 5.46 -1.82 0.04
CA HIS A 34 5.68 -0.68 -0.84
C HIS A 34 6.74 0.28 -0.28
N ARG A 35 6.60 0.71 0.97
CA ARG A 35 7.54 1.64 1.61
C ARG A 35 8.93 1.04 1.76
N ASP A 36 9.03 -0.19 2.27
CA ASP A 36 10.32 -0.88 2.45
C ASP A 36 11.05 -1.11 1.12
N ARG A 37 10.28 -1.48 0.08
CA ARG A 37 10.81 -1.73 -1.26
C ARG A 37 10.99 -0.47 -2.11
N GLY A 38 10.53 0.69 -1.63
CA GLY A 38 10.52 1.94 -2.39
C GLY A 38 9.63 1.91 -3.64
N ILE A 39 8.56 1.10 -3.65
CA ILE A 39 7.68 0.91 -4.81
C ILE A 39 6.40 1.72 -4.61
N ASP A 40 6.00 2.49 -5.62
CA ASP A 40 4.81 3.33 -5.57
C ASP A 40 3.52 2.49 -5.47
N CYS A 41 2.59 2.93 -4.63
CA CYS A 41 1.36 2.21 -4.30
C CYS A 41 0.13 3.04 -4.66
N THR A 42 -0.73 2.53 -5.54
CA THR A 42 -2.02 3.16 -5.84
C THR A 42 -3.16 2.29 -5.32
N ILE A 43 -3.98 2.84 -4.42
CA ILE A 43 -5.09 2.13 -3.78
C ILE A 43 -6.40 2.87 -4.04
N ARG A 44 -7.39 2.16 -4.56
CA ARG A 44 -8.78 2.62 -4.64
C ARG A 44 -9.56 2.14 -3.43
N TYR A 45 -10.25 3.05 -2.77
CA TYR A 45 -11.13 2.79 -1.64
C TYR A 45 -12.59 2.63 -2.08
N THR A 46 -13.43 2.17 -1.16
CA THR A 46 -14.83 1.82 -1.42
C THR A 46 -15.69 2.95 -1.96
N HIS A 47 -15.41 4.18 -1.56
CA HIS A 47 -16.20 5.35 -1.98
C HIS A 47 -15.72 5.95 -3.31
N GLY A 48 -14.81 5.27 -4.01
CA GLY A 48 -14.25 5.74 -5.29
C GLY A 48 -12.97 6.56 -5.12
N ASP A 49 -12.59 6.92 -3.91
CA ASP A 49 -11.34 7.65 -3.66
C ASP A 49 -10.14 6.82 -4.08
N VAL A 50 -9.25 7.41 -4.88
CA VAL A 50 -8.00 6.80 -5.30
C VAL A 50 -6.85 7.60 -4.72
N TYR A 51 -6.02 6.94 -3.95
CA TYR A 51 -4.82 7.53 -3.37
C TYR A 51 -3.58 6.86 -3.93
N THR A 52 -2.59 7.67 -4.29
CA THR A 52 -1.29 7.20 -4.77
C THR A 52 -0.20 7.66 -3.81
N TRP A 53 0.54 6.70 -3.25
CA TRP A 53 1.72 6.92 -2.44
C TRP A 53 2.98 6.69 -3.27
N LYS A 54 3.77 7.74 -3.45
CA LYS A 54 5.04 7.68 -4.17
C LYS A 54 6.18 7.43 -3.19
N TYR A 55 6.59 6.18 -3.03
CA TYR A 55 7.68 5.78 -2.15
C TYR A 55 9.04 5.83 -2.84
N SER A 56 9.06 5.71 -4.17
CA SER A 56 10.28 5.83 -4.98
C SER A 56 10.97 7.19 -4.78
N GLN A 57 10.18 8.24 -4.62
CA GLN A 57 10.67 9.62 -4.44
C GLN A 57 11.27 9.88 -3.05
N LEU A 58 10.81 9.15 -2.03
CA LEU A 58 11.32 9.29 -0.65
C LEU A 58 12.72 8.71 -0.49
N LYS A 59 13.07 7.68 -1.28
CA LYS A 59 14.42 7.10 -1.26
C LYS A 59 15.45 8.13 -1.72
N ASN A 60 15.15 8.92 -2.75
CA ASN A 60 16.04 9.96 -3.25
C ASN A 60 16.28 11.13 -2.28
N GLN A 61 15.38 11.38 -1.33
CA GLN A 61 15.55 12.47 -0.38
C GLN A 61 16.49 12.08 0.77
N LYS A 62 16.41 10.84 1.26
CA LYS A 62 17.31 10.34 2.31
C LYS A 62 18.78 10.27 1.88
N GLU A 63 19.04 9.93 0.63
CA GLU A 63 20.41 9.85 0.09
C GLU A 63 21.04 11.25 -0.09
N LYS A 64 20.23 12.30 -0.24
CA LYS A 64 20.71 13.67 -0.45
C LYS A 64 21.02 14.43 0.84
N GLU A 65 20.48 14.01 1.99
CA GLU A 65 20.74 14.63 3.30
C GLU A 65 21.89 13.93 4.06
N LEU A 66 22.43 12.82 3.52
CA LEU A 66 23.57 12.07 4.07
C LEU A 66 24.82 12.19 3.16
N SER A 67 24.94 13.26 2.38
CA SER A 67 26.11 13.56 1.56
C SER A 67 26.64 14.97 1.79
#